data_AF-A0A928CRX1-F1
#
_entry.id   AF-A0A928CRX1-F1
#
_cell.length_a   1.000
_cell.length_b   1.000
_cell.length_c   1.000
_cell.angle_alpha   90.00
_cell.angle_beta   90.00
_cell.angle_gamma   90.00
#
_symmetry.space_group_name_H-M   'P 1'
#
loop_
_entity.id
_entity.type
_entity.pdbx_description
1 polymer ?
#
loop_
_entity_poly.entity_id
_entity_poly.type
_entity_poly.pdbx_seq_one_letter_code
_entity_poly.pdbx_strand_id
1 'polypeptide(L)' 'MMEHYTKEELDQYRNGGMSVLGKIRCSAHLKSCPECAKLLDELNADDQLLRDLRGSVEIYQQLAPKTNPGSTPKTA' A
#
# COMPACT_ATOMS: atom_id res chain seq x y z
N MET A 1 -14.33 -20.24 20.75
CA MET A 1 -14.27 -19.73 19.37
C MET A 1 -13.36 -18.51 19.44
N MET A 2 -12.12 -18.60 18.94
CA MET A 2 -11.24 -17.42 18.91
C MET A 2 -11.71 -16.56 17.74
N GLU A 3 -12.28 -15.40 18.03
CA GLU A 3 -12.72 -14.47 17.00
C GLU A 3 -11.50 -13.99 16.21
N HIS A 4 -11.53 -14.18 14.89
CA HIS A 4 -10.53 -13.69 13.96
C HIS A 4 -10.73 -12.20 13.71
N TYR A 5 -9.64 -11.47 13.51
CA TYR A 5 -9.73 -10.07 13.11
C TYR A 5 -10.29 -9.94 11.69
N THR A 6 -11.15 -8.96 11.47
CA THR A 6 -11.65 -8.65 10.14
C THR A 6 -10.59 -7.93 9.30
N LYS A 7 -10.82 -7.84 7.99
CA LYS A 7 -9.93 -7.10 7.08
C LYS A 7 -9.78 -5.64 7.49
N GLU A 8 -10.88 -5.00 7.91
CA GLU A 8 -10.89 -3.61 8.36
C GLU A 8 -10.08 -3.41 9.64
N GLU A 9 -10.14 -4.36 10.58
CA GLU A 9 -9.34 -4.28 11.81
C GLU A 9 -7.85 -4.47 11.54
N LEU A 10 -7.49 -5.39 10.65
CA LEU A 10 -6.11 -5.57 10.20
C LEU A 10 -5.61 -4.37 9.40
N ASP A 11 -6.49 -3.71 8.63
CA ASP A 11 -6.19 -2.45 7.96
C ASP A 11 -5.87 -1.32 8.97
N GLN A 12 -6.69 -1.19 10.02
CA GLN A 12 -6.42 -0.24 11.11
C GLN A 12 -5.13 -0.58 11.87
N TYR A 13 -4.80 -1.87 12.00
CA TYR A 13 -3.56 -2.31 12.61
C TYR A 13 -2.34 -1.85 11.79
N ARG A 14 -2.32 -2.07 10.46
CA ARG A 14 -1.21 -1.66 9.58
C ARG A 14 -1.11 -0.14 9.39
N ASN A 15 -2.24 0.55 9.23
CA ASN A 15 -2.29 2.00 8.99
C ASN A 15 -2.17 2.82 10.29
N GLY A 16 -2.10 2.13 11.43
CA GLY A 16 -1.91 2.75 12.72
C GLY A 16 -3.15 3.38 13.35
N GLY A 17 -4.33 3.18 12.78
CA GLY A 17 -5.62 3.62 13.31
C GLY A 17 -6.07 2.87 14.57
N MET A 18 -5.46 1.73 14.88
CA MET A 18 -5.76 0.97 16.10
C MET A 18 -5.05 1.55 17.33
N SER A 19 -5.71 1.52 18.49
CA SER A 19 -5.10 1.92 19.77
C SER A 19 -3.88 1.06 20.12
N VAL A 20 -2.94 1.61 20.91
CA VAL A 20 -1.67 0.92 21.25
C VAL A 20 -1.94 -0.44 21.91
N LEU A 21 -2.89 -0.52 22.83
CA LEU A 21 -3.28 -1.78 23.47
C LEU A 21 -3.92 -2.75 22.47
N GLY A 22 -4.73 -2.24 21.54
CA GLY A 22 -5.31 -3.04 20.45
C GLY A 22 -4.23 -3.64 19.55
N LYS A 23 -3.22 -2.84 19.18
CA LYS A 23 -2.08 -3.33 18.38
C LYS A 23 -1.31 -4.44 19.09
N ILE A 24 -1.06 -4.32 20.38
CA ILE A 24 -0.35 -5.36 21.15
C ILE A 24 -1.15 -6.66 21.13
N ARG A 25 -2.47 -6.60 21.36
CA ARG A 25 -3.34 -7.78 21.34
C ARG A 25 -3.43 -8.40 19.94
N CYS A 26 -3.58 -7.58 18.91
CA CYS A 26 -3.62 -8.04 17.52
C CYS A 26 -2.29 -8.70 17.13
N SER A 27 -1.15 -8.07 17.47
CA SER A 27 0.18 -8.64 17.25
C SER A 27 0.37 -9.99 17.96
N ALA A 28 -0.13 -10.14 19.19
CA ALA A 28 -0.11 -11.43 19.89
C ALA A 28 -0.97 -12.49 19.18
N HIS A 29 -2.18 -12.12 18.75
CA HIS A 29 -3.07 -13.03 18.03
C HIS A 29 -2.48 -13.49 16.70
N LEU A 30 -1.86 -12.59 15.94
CA LEU A 30 -1.22 -12.90 14.65
C LEU A 30 -0.12 -13.95 14.77
N LYS A 31 0.53 -14.08 15.94
CA LYS A 31 1.52 -15.14 16.18
C LYS A 31 0.89 -16.52 16.37
N SER A 32 -0.35 -16.56 16.87
CA SER A 32 -1.10 -17.80 17.13
C SER A 32 -2.11 -18.16 16.05
N CYS A 33 -2.49 -17.21 15.19
CA CYS A 33 -3.53 -17.39 14.20
C CYS A 33 -2.95 -17.25 12.77
N PRO A 34 -2.76 -18.38 12.06
CA PRO A 34 -2.21 -18.35 10.70
C PRO A 34 -3.15 -17.70 9.69
N GLU A 35 -4.47 -17.76 9.91
CA GLU A 35 -5.46 -17.15 9.01
C GLU A 35 -5.37 -15.62 9.03
N CYS A 36 -5.35 -15.01 10.22
CA CYS A 36 -5.18 -13.57 10.35
C CYS A 36 -3.78 -13.13 9.87
N ALA A 37 -2.75 -13.94 10.10
CA ALA A 37 -1.41 -13.67 9.59
C ALA A 37 -1.37 -13.68 8.06
N LYS A 38 -2.03 -14.66 7.42
CA LYS A 38 -2.13 -14.74 5.96
C LYS A 38 -2.89 -13.55 5.39
N LEU A 39 -4.04 -13.19 5.98
CA LEU A 39 -4.81 -12.04 5.53
C LEU A 39 -4.02 -10.73 5.65
N LEU A 40 -3.24 -10.57 6.73
CA LEU A 40 -2.35 -9.42 6.88
C LEU A 40 -1.23 -9.39 5.82
N ASP A 41 -0.67 -10.55 5.49
CA ASP A 41 0.36 -10.66 4.45
C ASP A 41 -0.19 -10.31 3.06
N GLU A 42 -1.38 -10.78 2.72
CA GLU A 42 -2.10 -10.41 1.49
C GLU A 42 -2.33 -8.89 1.42
N LEU A 43 -2.79 -8.27 2.51
CA LEU A 43 -2.94 -6.82 2.61
C LEU A 43 -1.61 -6.08 2.36
N ASN A 44 -0.50 -6.55 2.97
CA ASN A 44 0.80 -5.94 2.78
C ASN A 44 1.34 -6.11 1.35
N ALA A 45 1.08 -7.24 0.72
CA ALA A 45 1.45 -7.52 -0.66
C ALA A 45 0.72 -6.59 -1.63
N ASP A 46 -0.58 -6.36 -1.42
CA ASP A 46 -1.37 -5.40 -2.20
C ASP A 46 -0.77 -3.98 -2.11
N ASP A 47 -0.43 -3.53 -0.90
CA ASP A 47 0.18 -2.21 -0.71
C ASP A 47 1.56 -2.10 -1.39
N GLN A 48 2.35 -3.18 -1.36
CA GLN A 48 3.65 -3.22 -2.03
C GLN A 48 3.47 -3.12 -3.55
N LEU A 49 2.52 -3.86 -4.12
CA LEU A 49 2.22 -3.79 -5.54
C LEU A 49 1.79 -2.38 -5.97
N LEU A 50 0.96 -1.70 -5.16
CA LEU A 50 0.57 -0.32 -5.43
C LEU A 50 1.77 0.65 -5.38
N ARG A 51 2.71 0.45 -4.44
CA ARG A 51 3.95 1.24 -4.38
C ARG A 51 4.81 1.03 -5.61
N ASP A 52 5.00 -0.22 -6.03
CA ASP A 52 5.82 -0.57 -7.20
C ASP A 52 5.21 -0.02 -8.50
N LEU A 53 3.89 -0.09 -8.62
CA LEU A 53 3.16 0.48 -9.75
C LEU A 53 3.32 2.00 -9.80
N ARG A 54 3.18 2.68 -8.65
CA ARG A 54 3.38 4.13 -8.55
C ARG A 54 4.80 4.54 -8.95
N GLY A 55 5.80 3.83 -8.44
CA GLY A 55 7.20 4.09 -8.79
C GLY A 55 7.45 3.92 -10.29
N SER A 56 6.85 2.90 -10.91
CA SER A 56 6.94 2.68 -12.36
C SER A 56 6.35 3.86 -13.15
N VAL A 57 5.17 4.35 -12.77
CA VAL A 57 4.52 5.51 -13.41
C VAL A 57 5.37 6.78 -13.27
N GLU A 58 5.94 7.02 -12.08
CA GLU A 58 6.80 8.19 -11.84
C GLU A 58 8.05 8.16 -12.74
N ILE A 59 8.67 6.99 -12.95
CA ILE A 59 9.80 6.82 -13.88
C ILE A 59 9.37 7.16 -15.32
N TYR A 60 8.25 6.64 -15.79
CA TYR A 60 7.74 6.95 -17.13
C TYR A 60 7.46 8.45 -17.31
N GLN A 61 6.91 9.12 -16.30
CA GLN A 61 6.67 10.56 -16.33
C GLN A 61 7.95 11.39 -16.39
N GLN A 62 9.03 10.95 -15.71
CA GLN A 62 10.32 11.62 -15.74
C GLN A 62 11.03 11.47 -17.10
N LEU A 63 10.85 10.31 -17.75
CA LEU A 63 11.41 10.02 -19.07
C LEU A 63 10.59 10.59 -20.22
N ALA A 64 9.32 10.93 -19.98
CA ALA A 64 8.49 11.58 -20.96
C ALA A 64 9.14 12.93 -21.34
N PRO A 65 9.49 13.14 -22.64
CA PRO A 65 10.06 14.41 -23.06
C PRO A 65 9.05 15.51 -22.71
N LYS A 66 9.51 16.52 -21.98
CA LYS A 66 8.77 17.77 -21.83
C LYS A 66 8.59 18.32 -23.23
N THR A 67 7.43 18.08 -23.85
CA THR A 67 7.01 18.81 -25.05
C THR A 67 7.01 20.27 -24.64
N ASN A 68 8.08 21.00 -24.98
CA ASN A 68 8.13 22.44 -24.84
C ASN A 68 7.03 23.00 -25.75
N PRO A 69 6.00 23.68 -25.21
CA PRO A 69 5.06 24.42 -26.04
C PRO A 69 5.77 25.70 -26.51
N GLY A 70 6.69 25.59 -27.47
CA GLY A 70 7.55 26.69 -27.87
C GLY A 70 8.20 26.59 -29.24
N SER A 71 7.96 25.53 -30.01
CA SER A 71 8.43 25.46 -31.39
C SER A 71 7.35 26.00 -32.32
N THR A 72 7.23 27.32 -32.43
CA THR A 72 6.52 27.91 -33.58
C THR A 72 7.36 27.67 -34.84
N PRO A 73 6.79 27.12 -35.91
CA PRO A 73 7.47 27.08 -37.19
C PRO A 73 7.55 28.51 -37.72
N LYS A 74 8.76 29.08 -37.82
CA LYS A 74 9.01 30.21 -38.71
C LYS A 74 8.98 29.68 -40.14
N THR A 75 7.83 29.85 -40.81
CA THR A 75 7.74 29.80 -42.28
C THR A 75 8.51 30.99 -42.83
N ALA A 76 9.48 30.69 -43.70
CA ALA A 76 10.20 31.65 -44.53
C ALA A 76 9.35 32.04 -45.75
#